data_AF-A0A2N2F8M2-F1
#
_entry.id   AF-A0A2N2F8M2-F1
#
_cell.length_a   1.000
_cell.length_b   1.000
_cell.length_c   1.000
_cell.angle_alpha   90.00
_cell.angle_beta   90.00
_cell.angle_gamma   90.00
#
_symmetry.space_group_name_H-M   'P 1'
#
loop_
_entity.id
_entity.type
_entity.pdbx_description
1 polymer ?
#
loop_
_entity_poly.entity_id
_entity_poly.type
_entity_poly.pdbx_seq_one_letter_code
_entity_poly.pdbx_strand_id
1 'polypeptide(L)'
;MMDPKDINFAAMPQTAINVVTKPAEFFQGMPKTGGFLEPLVFAVVMGVIVGIIQAILGLIGLGPAGGYGGGGMSSFGMIIFMPIAVAIGSFIGAAIFFVIWKLMGSQENYETAYRCGAYLMALSPITAVLGAVPYAGG
;
A
#
# COMPACT_ATOMS: atom_id res chain seq x y z
N MET A 1 -3.19 -23.77 0.27
CA MET A 1 -2.29 -22.63 0.01
C MET A 1 -2.66 -22.11 -1.37
N MET A 2 -2.88 -20.81 -1.54
CA MET A 2 -3.23 -20.22 -2.84
C MET A 2 -2.00 -20.29 -3.76
N ASP A 3 -2.18 -20.81 -4.99
CA ASP A 3 -1.10 -20.84 -5.98
C ASP A 3 -0.94 -19.43 -6.59
N PRO A 4 0.28 -18.94 -6.84
CA PRO A 4 0.47 -17.64 -7.51
C PRO A 4 -0.31 -17.48 -8.82
N LYS A 5 -0.63 -18.59 -9.50
CA LYS A 5 -1.42 -18.60 -10.74
C LYS A 5 -2.90 -18.28 -10.54
N ASP A 6 -3.41 -18.40 -9.31
CA ASP A 6 -4.81 -18.13 -8.98
C ASP A 6 -5.07 -16.66 -8.61
N ILE A 7 -4.02 -15.82 -8.62
CA ILE A 7 -4.14 -14.39 -8.27
C ILE A 7 -4.86 -13.62 -9.37
N ASN A 8 -6.01 -13.05 -9.02
CA ASN A 8 -6.80 -12.22 -9.92
C ASN A 8 -6.36 -10.74 -9.86
N PHE A 9 -5.33 -10.39 -10.63
CA PHE A 9 -4.85 -9.01 -10.74
C PHE A 9 -5.93 -8.04 -11.25
N ALA A 10 -6.83 -8.50 -12.12
CA ALA A 10 -7.90 -7.67 -12.69
C ALA A 10 -8.93 -7.22 -11.65
N ALA A 11 -9.06 -7.93 -10.53
CA ALA A 11 -9.95 -7.57 -9.44
C ALA A 11 -9.37 -6.49 -8.49
N MET A 12 -8.04 -6.29 -8.48
CA MET A 12 -7.38 -5.41 -7.51
C MET A 12 -7.83 -3.94 -7.54
N PRO A 13 -8.11 -3.32 -8.72
CA PRO A 13 -8.69 -1.98 -8.75
C PRO A 13 -10.05 -1.91 -8.04
N GLN A 14 -10.91 -2.90 -8.24
CA GLN A 14 -12.21 -2.97 -7.58
C GLN A 14 -12.05 -3.21 -6.07
N THR A 15 -11.10 -4.04 -5.66
CA THR A 15 -10.74 -4.21 -4.24
C THR A 15 -10.33 -2.87 -3.63
N ALA A 16 -9.48 -2.09 -4.29
CA ALA A 16 -9.07 -0.77 -3.79
C ALA A 16 -10.27 0.18 -3.68
N ILE A 17 -11.15 0.21 -4.68
CA ILE A 17 -12.39 1.00 -4.64
C ILE A 17 -13.25 0.58 -3.45
N ASN A 18 -13.43 -0.71 -3.22
CA ASN A 18 -14.25 -1.22 -2.11
C ASN A 18 -13.63 -0.86 -0.74
N VAL A 19 -12.31 -0.97 -0.59
CA VAL A 19 -11.61 -0.54 0.64
C VAL A 19 -11.88 0.94 0.93
N VAL A 20 -11.78 1.79 -0.10
CA VAL A 20 -11.89 3.25 0.07
C VAL A 20 -13.34 3.70 0.25
N THR A 21 -14.27 3.14 -0.52
CA THR A 21 -15.66 3.61 -0.58
C THR A 21 -16.62 2.84 0.33
N LYS A 22 -16.27 1.60 0.69
CA LYS A 22 -17.08 0.68 1.50
C LYS A 22 -16.23 -0.06 2.55
N PRO A 23 -15.44 0.64 3.38
CA PRO A 23 -14.48 0.01 4.27
C PRO A 23 -15.13 -0.96 5.27
N ALA A 24 -16.27 -0.58 5.87
CA ALA A 24 -16.95 -1.43 6.84
C ALA A 24 -17.39 -2.76 6.21
N GLU A 25 -18.07 -2.71 5.05
CA GLU A 25 -18.50 -3.91 4.31
C GLU A 25 -17.30 -4.77 3.91
N PHE A 26 -16.24 -4.14 3.38
CA PHE A 26 -15.04 -4.85 2.94
C PHE A 26 -14.34 -5.57 4.10
N PHE A 27 -14.00 -4.87 5.18
CA PHE A 27 -13.23 -5.44 6.28
C PHE A 27 -14.06 -6.43 7.13
N GLN A 28 -15.38 -6.27 7.21
CA GLN A 28 -16.26 -7.27 7.83
C GLN A 28 -16.36 -8.55 7.01
N GLY A 29 -16.40 -8.44 5.68
CA GLY A 29 -16.50 -9.58 4.76
C GLY A 29 -15.17 -10.24 4.40
N MET A 30 -14.04 -9.65 4.79
CA MET A 30 -12.72 -10.13 4.43
C MET A 30 -12.40 -11.48 5.09
N PRO A 31 -11.88 -12.49 4.34
CA PRO A 31 -11.37 -13.71 4.93
C PRO A 31 -10.21 -13.45 5.89
N LYS A 32 -10.29 -14.00 7.10
CA LYS A 32 -9.28 -13.86 8.16
C LYS A 32 -8.08 -14.80 7.98
N THR A 33 -8.24 -15.85 7.18
CA THR A 33 -7.21 -16.85 6.88
C THR A 33 -7.15 -17.12 5.38
N GLY A 34 -6.05 -17.70 4.90
CA GLY A 34 -5.82 -18.02 3.49
C GLY A 34 -4.37 -17.83 3.04
N GLY A 35 -3.50 -17.36 3.93
CA GLY A 35 -2.10 -17.03 3.68
C GLY A 35 -1.89 -15.54 3.40
N PHE A 36 -0.62 -15.17 3.24
CA PHE A 36 -0.17 -13.78 3.07
C PHE A 36 0.01 -13.35 1.61
N LEU A 37 -0.06 -14.29 0.66
CA LEU A 37 0.34 -14.05 -0.73
C LEU A 37 -0.57 -13.04 -1.43
N GLU A 38 -1.89 -13.27 -1.41
CA GLU A 38 -2.87 -12.37 -2.01
C GLU A 38 -2.80 -10.93 -1.44
N PRO A 39 -2.86 -10.70 -0.11
CA PRO A 39 -2.72 -9.35 0.45
C PRO A 39 -1.33 -8.74 0.18
N LEU A 40 -0.25 -9.52 0.18
CA LEU A 40 1.09 -9.05 -0.17
C LEU A 40 1.13 -8.53 -1.61
N VAL A 41 0.62 -9.31 -2.57
CA VAL A 41 0.61 -8.88 -3.97
C VAL A 41 -0.24 -7.63 -4.15
N PHE A 42 -1.39 -7.54 -3.48
CA PHE A 42 -2.20 -6.32 -3.48
C PHE A 42 -1.39 -5.11 -2.98
N ALA A 43 -0.72 -5.23 -1.83
CA ALA A 43 0.12 -4.17 -1.28
C ALA A 43 1.25 -3.77 -2.24
N VAL A 44 1.93 -4.75 -2.84
CA VAL A 44 3.00 -4.53 -3.81
C VAL A 44 2.50 -3.80 -5.05
N VAL A 45 1.33 -4.17 -5.60
CA VAL A 45 0.72 -3.48 -6.74
C VAL A 45 0.40 -2.01 -6.38
N MET A 46 -0.14 -1.75 -5.19
CA MET A 46 -0.32 -0.37 -4.71
C MET A 46 1.02 0.36 -4.59
N GLY A 47 2.07 -0.32 -4.11
CA GLY A 47 3.44 0.21 -4.07
C GLY A 47 4.01 0.58 -5.44
N VAL A 48 3.78 -0.24 -6.47
CA VAL A 48 4.14 0.09 -7.87
C VAL A 48 3.40 1.34 -8.32
N ILE A 49 2.08 1.42 -8.08
CA ILE A 49 1.26 2.58 -8.45
C ILE A 49 1.80 3.85 -7.77
N VAL A 50 2.10 3.79 -6.48
CA VAL A 50 2.72 4.91 -5.75
C VAL A 50 4.08 5.29 -6.32
N GLY A 51 4.92 4.32 -6.67
CA GLY A 51 6.21 4.56 -7.32
C GLY A 51 6.06 5.33 -8.64
N ILE A 52 5.06 4.98 -9.45
CA ILE A 52 4.74 5.68 -10.71
C ILE A 52 4.24 7.10 -10.42
N ILE A 53 3.32 7.28 -9.47
CA ILE A 53 2.79 8.60 -9.09
C ILE A 53 3.93 9.52 -8.63
N GLN A 54 4.81 9.04 -7.74
CA GLN A 54 5.95 9.82 -7.28
C GLN A 54 6.95 10.11 -8.39
N ALA A 55 7.17 9.17 -9.33
CA ALA A 55 8.03 9.42 -10.47
C ALA A 55 7.50 10.58 -11.34
N ILE A 56 6.19 10.58 -11.63
CA ILE A 56 5.53 11.64 -12.42
C ILE A 56 5.59 12.99 -11.69
N LEU A 57 5.24 13.01 -10.39
CA LEU A 57 5.28 14.23 -9.59
C LEU A 57 6.71 14.80 -9.48
N GLY A 58 7.71 13.92 -9.33
CA GLY A 58 9.12 14.30 -9.29
C GLY A 58 9.61 14.97 -10.58
N LEU A 59 9.09 14.59 -11.75
CA LEU A 59 9.44 15.23 -13.02
C LEU A 59 9.03 16.71 -13.09
N ILE A 60 7.99 17.10 -12.36
CA ILE A 60 7.47 18.47 -12.32
C ILE A 60 7.84 19.20 -11.02
N GLY A 61 8.76 18.64 -10.22
CA GLY A 61 9.25 19.24 -8.98
C GLY A 61 8.28 19.16 -7.80
N LEU A 62 7.19 18.42 -7.91
CA LEU A 62 6.21 18.24 -6.84
C LEU A 62 6.56 16.99 -6.02
N GLY A 63 6.74 17.17 -4.72
CA GLY A 63 6.97 16.07 -3.78
C GLY A 63 8.38 16.03 -3.19
N PRO A 64 8.61 15.11 -2.23
CA PRO A 64 9.86 15.04 -1.47
C PRO A 64 11.12 14.87 -2.34
N ALA A 65 11.00 14.19 -3.48
CA ALA A 65 12.10 13.99 -4.43
C ALA A 65 12.43 15.26 -5.25
N GLY A 66 11.47 16.17 -5.45
CA GLY A 66 11.65 17.42 -6.20
C GLY A 66 12.37 18.52 -5.40
N GLY A 67 12.21 18.55 -4.07
CA GLY A 67 12.72 19.63 -3.20
C GLY A 67 14.20 19.52 -2.79
N TYR A 68 14.81 18.33 -2.86
CA TYR A 68 16.17 18.07 -2.35
C TYR A 68 17.25 17.86 -3.45
N GLY A 69 17.10 18.48 -4.63
CA GLY A 69 18.13 18.42 -5.68
C GLY A 69 18.38 17.02 -6.28
N GLY A 70 17.50 16.05 -6.01
CA GLY A 70 17.54 14.71 -6.56
C GLY A 70 16.75 14.62 -7.86
N GLY A 71 17.26 15.20 -8.95
CA GLY A 71 16.62 15.20 -10.27
C GLY A 71 16.17 13.82 -10.77
N GLY A 72 15.36 13.82 -11.84
CA GLY A 72 14.58 12.70 -12.39
C GLY A 72 15.26 11.33 -12.58
N MET A 73 16.59 11.24 -12.46
CA MET A 73 17.34 9.98 -12.41
C MET A 73 17.07 9.19 -11.12
N SER A 74 16.75 9.86 -10.00
CA SER A 74 16.34 9.23 -8.73
C SER A 74 14.89 8.70 -8.79
N SER A 75 14.07 9.27 -9.67
CA SER A 75 12.61 9.11 -9.65
C SER A 75 12.14 7.80 -10.27
N PHE A 76 12.81 7.29 -11.31
CA PHE A 76 12.50 5.97 -11.88
C PHE A 76 12.99 4.81 -11.00
N GLY A 77 14.05 5.02 -10.22
CA GLY A 77 14.52 4.06 -9.22
C GLY A 77 13.43 3.70 -8.19
N MET A 78 12.52 4.63 -7.90
CA MET A 78 11.40 4.43 -6.97
C MET A 78 10.38 3.42 -7.48
N ILE A 79 10.25 3.22 -8.80
CA ILE A 79 9.32 2.22 -9.37
C ILE A 79 9.77 0.79 -9.01
N ILE A 80 11.08 0.56 -8.93
CA ILE A 80 11.66 -0.74 -8.56
C ILE A 80 11.82 -0.85 -7.05
N PHE A 81 12.26 0.24 -6.40
CA PHE A 81 12.53 0.24 -4.96
C PHE A 81 11.24 0.15 -4.13
N MET A 82 10.17 0.86 -4.48
CA MET A 82 8.95 0.88 -3.68
C MET A 82 8.29 -0.49 -3.51
N PRO A 83 8.13 -1.32 -4.56
CA PRO A 83 7.60 -2.67 -4.42
C PRO A 83 8.35 -3.52 -3.38
N ILE A 84 9.68 -3.43 -3.35
CA ILE A 84 10.53 -4.16 -2.41
C ILE A 84 10.36 -3.60 -1.00
N ALA A 85 10.42 -2.27 -0.86
CA ALA A 85 10.23 -1.58 0.40
C ALA A 85 8.84 -1.87 1.00
N VAL A 86 7.79 -1.91 0.17
CA VAL A 86 6.42 -2.24 0.56
C VAL A 86 6.30 -3.72 0.92
N ALA A 87 6.92 -4.62 0.14
CA ALA A 87 6.89 -6.05 0.45
C ALA A 87 7.42 -6.32 1.85
N ILE A 88 8.58 -5.77 2.20
CA ILE A 88 9.19 -5.93 3.54
C ILE A 88 8.46 -5.09 4.59
N GLY A 89 8.26 -3.81 4.30
CA GLY A 89 7.69 -2.83 5.21
C GLY A 89 6.24 -3.15 5.60
N SER A 90 5.46 -3.79 4.72
CA SER A 90 4.09 -4.21 5.04
C SER A 90 4.06 -5.23 6.19
N PHE A 91 5.01 -6.16 6.26
CA PHE A 91 5.07 -7.13 7.37
C PHE A 91 5.48 -6.45 8.67
N ILE A 92 6.45 -5.52 8.62
CA ILE A 92 6.88 -4.75 9.79
C ILE A 92 5.74 -3.87 10.29
N GLY A 93 5.08 -3.12 9.39
CA GLY A 93 3.93 -2.28 9.70
C GLY A 93 2.77 -3.09 10.28
N ALA A 94 2.48 -4.25 9.70
CA ALA A 94 1.49 -5.18 10.24
C ALA A 94 1.87 -5.72 11.62
N ALA A 95 3.16 -5.89 11.94
CA ALA A 95 3.60 -6.34 13.27
C ALA A 95 3.35 -5.27 14.32
N ILE A 96 3.68 -4.02 14.01
CA ILE A 96 3.36 -2.88 14.87
C ILE A 96 1.84 -2.77 15.05
N PHE A 97 1.09 -2.81 13.94
CA PHE A 97 -0.37 -2.77 13.97
C PHE A 97 -0.96 -3.90 14.80
N PHE A 98 -0.45 -5.12 14.65
CA PHE A 98 -0.87 -6.30 15.41
C PHE A 98 -0.61 -6.14 16.91
N VAL A 99 0.56 -5.63 17.31
CA VAL A 99 0.87 -5.37 18.73
C VAL A 99 -0.12 -4.37 19.31
N ILE A 100 -0.36 -3.25 18.63
CA ILE A 100 -1.36 -2.25 19.05
C ILE A 100 -2.73 -2.91 19.16
N TRP A 101 -3.12 -3.71 18.17
CA TRP A 101 -4.43 -4.36 18.14
C TRP A 101 -4.61 -5.36 19.29
N LYS A 102 -3.54 -6.07 19.69
CA LYS A 102 -3.55 -6.94 20.87
C LYS A 102 -3.65 -6.16 22.18
N LEU A 103 -2.96 -5.02 22.29
CA LEU A 103 -3.08 -4.13 23.44
C LEU A 103 -4.49 -3.54 23.57
N MET A 104 -5.21 -3.38 22.45
CA MET A 104 -6.61 -2.98 22.41
C MET A 104 -7.60 -4.15 22.68
N GLY A 105 -7.11 -5.35 23.00
CA GLY A 105 -7.94 -6.51 23.38
C GLY A 105 -8.38 -7.41 22.23
N SER A 106 -7.87 -7.21 21.01
CA SER A 106 -8.23 -8.05 19.86
C SER A 106 -7.83 -9.52 20.05
N GLN A 107 -8.74 -10.42 19.67
CA GLN A 107 -8.50 -11.87 19.67
C GLN A 107 -8.01 -12.38 18.31
N GLU A 108 -7.90 -11.49 17.33
CA GLU A 108 -7.43 -11.83 15.98
C GLU A 108 -5.94 -12.20 15.97
N ASN A 109 -5.55 -12.95 14.94
CA ASN A 109 -4.17 -13.38 14.74
C ASN A 109 -3.39 -12.36 13.88
N TYR A 110 -2.08 -12.60 13.74
CA TYR A 110 -1.23 -11.74 12.91
C TYR A 110 -1.63 -11.74 11.43
N GLU A 111 -2.16 -12.86 10.91
CA GLU A 111 -2.59 -12.94 9.52
C GLU A 111 -3.76 -11.99 9.23
N THR A 112 -4.77 -11.95 10.10
CA THR A 112 -5.87 -10.98 10.00
C THR A 112 -5.31 -9.55 10.03
N ALA A 113 -4.37 -9.26 10.94
CA ALA A 113 -3.79 -7.93 11.07
C ALA A 113 -3.00 -7.51 9.82
N TYR A 114 -2.22 -8.43 9.26
CA TYR A 114 -1.49 -8.23 8.01
C TYR A 114 -2.44 -7.99 6.85
N ARG A 115 -3.47 -8.83 6.69
CA ARG A 115 -4.48 -8.67 5.64
C ARG A 115 -5.13 -7.29 5.71
N CYS A 116 -5.54 -6.85 6.90
CA CYS A 116 -6.07 -5.50 7.11
C CYS A 116 -5.06 -4.42 6.70
N GLY A 117 -3.83 -4.49 7.21
CA GLY A 117 -2.77 -3.52 6.91
C GLY A 117 -2.40 -3.46 5.42
N ALA A 118 -2.33 -4.61 4.76
CA ALA A 118 -2.04 -4.71 3.34
C ALA A 118 -3.15 -4.11 2.48
N TYR A 119 -4.42 -4.36 2.79
CA TYR A 119 -5.53 -3.75 2.05
C TYR A 119 -5.65 -2.24 2.30
N LEU A 120 -5.24 -1.73 3.48
CA LEU A 120 -5.14 -0.30 3.73
C LEU A 120 -4.14 0.41 2.80
N MET A 121 -3.23 -0.31 2.14
CA MET A 121 -2.39 0.26 1.08
C MET A 121 -3.19 0.81 -0.10
N ALA A 122 -4.48 0.47 -0.23
CA ALA A 122 -5.40 1.12 -1.18
C ALA A 122 -5.47 2.65 -1.00
N LEU A 123 -5.17 3.17 0.20
CA LEU A 123 -5.13 4.60 0.48
C LEU A 123 -3.85 5.27 -0.04
N SER A 124 -2.78 4.50 -0.27
CA SER A 124 -1.46 5.05 -0.58
C SER A 124 -1.38 5.86 -1.88
N PRO A 125 -2.08 5.52 -2.98
CA PRO A 125 -2.11 6.37 -4.17
C PRO A 125 -2.76 7.73 -3.90
N ILE A 126 -3.83 7.75 -3.09
CA ILE A 126 -4.57 8.98 -2.75
C ILE A 126 -3.68 9.89 -1.91
N THR A 127 -3.04 9.33 -0.88
CA THR A 127 -2.15 10.11 -0.01
C THR A 127 -0.89 10.57 -0.72
N ALA A 128 -0.38 9.82 -1.71
CA ALA A 128 0.74 10.25 -2.55
C ALA A 128 0.41 11.51 -3.37
N VAL A 129 -0.80 11.59 -3.94
CA VAL A 129 -1.26 12.78 -4.68
C VAL A 129 -1.51 13.95 -3.73
N LEU A 130 -2.26 13.74 -2.65
CA LEU A 130 -2.56 14.79 -1.68
C LEU A 130 -1.30 15.32 -0.99
N GLY A 131 -0.31 14.47 -0.74
CA GLY A 131 0.97 14.84 -0.17
C GLY A 131 1.83 15.71 -1.09
N ALA A 132 1.50 15.82 -2.37
CA ALA A 132 2.17 16.72 -3.30
C ALA A 132 1.67 18.18 -3.18
N VAL A 133 0.47 18.39 -2.64
CA VAL A 133 -0.19 19.71 -2.57
C VAL A 133 0.68 20.77 -1.87
N PRO A 134 1.35 20.49 -0.72
CA PRO A 134 2.23 21.47 -0.10
C PRO A 134 3.37 21.97 -1.01
N TYR A 135 3.84 21.14 -1.94
CA TYR A 135 4.92 21.48 -2.86
C TYR A 135 4.47 22.34 -4.05
N ALA A 136 3.16 22.36 -4.34
CA ALA A 136 2.59 23.19 -5.40
C ALA A 136 2.26 24.62 -4.92
N GLY A 137 2.15 24.82 -3.60
CA GLY A 137 1.76 26.09 -3.00
C GLY A 137 2.91 27.11 -2.83
N GLY A 138 4.13 26.64 -2.56
CA GLY A 138 5.26 27.50 -2.18
C GLY A 138 5.12 28.05 -0.77
#